data_AF-A0A812JI48-F1
#
_entry.id   AF-A0A812JI48-F1
#
_cell.length_a   1.000
_cell.length_b   1.000
_cell.length_c   1.000
_cell.angle_alpha   90.00
_cell.angle_beta   90.00
_cell.angle_gamma   90.00
#
_symmetry.space_group_name_H-M   'P 1'
#
loop_
_entity.id
_entity.type
_entity.pdbx_description
1 polymer ?
#
loop_
_entity_poly.entity_id
_entity_poly.type
_entity_poly.pdbx_seq_one_letter_code
_entity_poly.pdbx_strand_id
1 'polypeptide(L)'
;MEFGCCLQRNDWQSVGIHENCDKEKLQASMQREVQLQAALDNCTEQMAKLVRPLTESRAREAELQVQLSVALQREEALQVDLAESQGREASLQSELEEQAQRLADALSAQAGQHEAEHNESLRCMEESTMFLIDALRKVQAEVDAESLHSLSEIEEAAESRSSAVREEQQLKSMLGRTQEQLCQRNFASQARRIWDRYNSGVAQEQVQARTVAFGHTEVVDAASIRFTHDSVSRWFKDGRALQSLVWAIFNREVDPATHPNMALSVVRFEGVIYSLNNRRLWCFKEAARWCGQVMVKVKYQTLDRLTVQFILAMTSTNSGTRVTLRG
;
A
#
# COMPACT_ATOMS: atom_id res chain seq x y z
N MET A 1 48.24 -57.58 -116.84
CA MET A 1 49.02 -56.36 -116.50
C MET A 1 48.10 -55.16 -116.67
N GLU A 2 48.38 -54.08 -115.94
CA GLU A 2 47.63 -52.80 -115.81
C GLU A 2 46.66 -52.81 -114.60
N PHE A 3 47.15 -52.61 -113.37
CA PHE A 3 47.54 -51.35 -112.69
C PHE A 3 46.40 -50.32 -112.53
N GLY A 4 45.83 -50.31 -111.32
CA GLY A 4 45.86 -49.16 -110.41
C GLY A 4 45.06 -47.90 -110.76
N CYS A 5 44.00 -47.64 -109.98
CA CYS A 5 43.76 -46.34 -109.33
C CYS A 5 42.50 -46.39 -108.44
N CYS A 6 42.65 -46.90 -107.22
CA CYS A 6 41.70 -46.63 -106.15
C CYS A 6 42.03 -45.25 -105.55
N LEU A 7 41.62 -44.18 -106.24
CA LEU A 7 41.67 -42.82 -105.69
C LEU A 7 40.50 -42.62 -104.73
N GLN A 8 40.86 -42.54 -103.45
CA GLN A 8 39.98 -42.17 -102.34
C GLN A 8 39.25 -40.85 -102.65
N ARG A 9 37.92 -40.90 -102.70
CA ARG A 9 37.06 -39.70 -102.69
C ARG A 9 37.06 -39.07 -101.30
N ASN A 10 38.07 -38.26 -101.06
CA ASN A 10 38.05 -36.96 -100.38
C ASN A 10 36.79 -36.59 -99.55
N ASP A 11 36.90 -36.83 -98.24
CA ASP A 11 36.06 -36.34 -97.13
C ASP A 11 36.12 -34.81 -96.93
N TRP A 12 35.42 -34.02 -97.74
CA TRP A 12 35.30 -32.55 -97.52
C TRP A 12 33.94 -32.09 -96.99
N GLN A 13 32.98 -33.00 -96.76
CA GLN A 13 31.69 -32.65 -96.14
C GLN A 13 31.74 -32.55 -94.60
N SER A 14 32.86 -32.93 -93.96
CA SER A 14 32.99 -32.92 -92.49
C SER A 14 33.38 -31.54 -91.90
N VAL A 15 33.96 -30.64 -92.71
CA VAL A 15 34.51 -29.36 -92.20
C VAL A 15 33.41 -28.34 -91.87
N GLY A 16 32.32 -28.31 -92.64
CA GLY A 16 31.19 -27.39 -92.39
C GLY A 16 30.32 -27.74 -91.16
N ILE A 17 30.40 -28.99 -90.68
CA ILE A 17 29.65 -29.43 -89.48
C ILE A 17 30.38 -28.97 -88.20
N HIS A 18 31.71 -28.84 -88.25
CA HIS A 18 32.52 -28.43 -87.11
C HIS A 18 32.35 -26.93 -86.76
N GLU A 19 32.29 -26.04 -87.75
CA GLU A 19 32.14 -24.59 -87.52
C GLU A 19 30.79 -24.21 -86.89
N ASN A 20 29.71 -24.93 -87.24
CA ASN A 20 28.39 -24.68 -86.63
C ASN A 20 28.33 -25.20 -85.18
N CYS A 21 28.97 -26.34 -84.90
CA CYS A 21 29.10 -26.89 -83.55
C CYS A 21 29.85 -25.93 -82.60
N ASP A 22 30.90 -25.26 -83.09
CA ASP A 22 31.69 -24.35 -82.28
C ASP A 22 30.96 -23.01 -82.01
N LYS A 23 30.13 -22.54 -82.96
CA LYS A 23 29.25 -21.37 -82.74
C LYS A 23 28.16 -21.65 -81.72
N GLU A 24 27.53 -22.83 -81.76
CA GLU A 24 26.53 -23.23 -80.78
C GLU A 24 27.14 -23.37 -79.38
N LYS A 25 28.34 -23.95 -79.27
CA LYS A 25 29.08 -24.02 -77.99
C LYS A 25 29.45 -22.64 -77.45
N LEU A 26 29.91 -21.72 -78.30
CA LEU A 26 30.23 -20.36 -77.89
C LEU A 26 28.98 -19.61 -77.42
N GLN A 27 27.87 -19.73 -78.15
CA GLN A 27 26.60 -19.11 -77.77
C GLN A 27 26.07 -19.69 -76.45
N ALA A 28 26.13 -21.00 -76.26
CA ALA A 28 25.76 -21.66 -75.00
C ALA A 28 26.67 -21.21 -73.85
N SER A 29 27.97 -21.02 -74.09
CA SER A 29 28.91 -20.49 -73.10
C SER A 29 28.57 -19.06 -72.69
N MET A 30 28.29 -18.17 -73.66
CA MET A 30 27.87 -16.78 -73.38
C MET A 30 26.56 -16.73 -72.60
N GLN A 31 25.57 -17.57 -72.96
CA GLN A 31 24.31 -17.64 -72.22
C GLN A 31 24.53 -18.12 -70.78
N ARG A 32 25.41 -19.10 -70.57
CA ARG A 32 25.78 -19.56 -69.23
C ARG A 32 26.44 -18.46 -68.41
N GLU A 33 27.34 -17.67 -69.01
CA GLU A 33 27.97 -16.54 -68.35
C GLU A 33 26.96 -15.47 -67.92
N VAL A 34 26.01 -15.11 -68.80
CA VAL A 34 24.91 -14.19 -68.48
C VAL A 34 24.04 -14.74 -67.34
N GLN A 35 23.72 -16.04 -67.35
CA GLN A 35 22.96 -16.67 -66.27
C GLN A 35 23.72 -16.65 -64.95
N LEU A 36 25.03 -16.90 -64.96
CA LEU A 36 25.88 -16.84 -63.78
C LEU A 36 25.97 -15.43 -63.22
N GLN A 37 26.12 -14.41 -64.09
CA GLN A 37 26.12 -13.02 -63.67
C GLN A 37 24.79 -12.62 -63.04
N ALA A 38 23.65 -12.98 -63.66
CA ALA A 38 22.34 -12.73 -63.09
C ALA A 38 22.13 -13.43 -61.74
N ALA A 39 22.67 -14.64 -61.58
CA ALA A 39 22.63 -15.36 -60.30
C ALA A 39 23.51 -14.68 -59.23
N LEU A 40 24.68 -14.15 -59.60
CA LEU A 40 25.55 -13.37 -58.71
C LEU A 40 24.84 -12.09 -58.26
N ASP A 41 24.22 -11.37 -59.19
CA ASP A 41 23.50 -10.13 -58.91
C ASP A 41 22.31 -10.39 -57.96
N ASN A 42 21.52 -11.45 -58.21
CA ASN A 42 20.44 -11.85 -57.29
C ASN A 42 20.99 -12.24 -55.90
N CYS A 43 22.11 -12.96 -55.83
CA CYS A 43 22.74 -13.32 -54.56
C CYS A 43 23.20 -12.07 -53.79
N THR A 44 23.83 -11.10 -54.46
CA THR A 44 24.25 -9.84 -53.83
C THR A 44 23.06 -9.01 -53.35
N GLU A 45 21.96 -8.98 -54.10
CA GLU A 45 20.72 -8.31 -53.67
C GLU A 45 20.12 -8.99 -52.43
N GLN A 46 20.11 -10.32 -52.38
CA GLN A 46 19.65 -11.07 -51.21
C GLN A 46 20.54 -10.84 -49.99
N MET A 47 21.87 -10.82 -50.17
CA MET A 47 22.79 -10.46 -49.08
C MET A 47 22.55 -9.04 -48.59
N ALA A 48 22.36 -8.07 -49.48
CA ALA A 48 22.07 -6.68 -49.10
C ALA A 48 20.75 -6.57 -48.32
N LYS A 49 19.72 -7.33 -48.71
CA LYS A 49 18.43 -7.43 -47.98
C LYS A 49 18.59 -7.97 -46.56
N LEU A 50 19.58 -8.84 -46.30
CA LEU A 50 19.86 -9.39 -44.97
C LEU A 50 20.81 -8.51 -44.14
N VAL A 51 21.79 -7.86 -44.77
CA VAL A 51 22.75 -7.00 -44.07
C VAL A 51 22.07 -5.76 -43.47
N ARG A 52 21.13 -5.15 -44.19
CA ARG A 52 20.41 -3.96 -43.70
C ARG A 52 19.71 -4.19 -42.34
N PRO A 53 18.82 -5.18 -42.15
CA PRO A 53 18.18 -5.41 -40.86
C PRO A 53 19.17 -5.82 -39.76
N LEU A 54 20.28 -6.50 -40.10
CA LEU A 54 21.34 -6.78 -39.13
C LEU A 54 22.05 -5.51 -38.64
N THR A 55 22.32 -4.56 -39.55
CA THR A 55 22.91 -3.27 -39.16
C THR A 55 21.96 -2.42 -38.33
N GLU A 56 20.66 -2.40 -38.68
CA GLU A 56 19.62 -1.73 -37.88
C GLU A 56 19.46 -2.37 -36.50
N SER A 57 19.50 -3.70 -36.42
CA SER A 57 19.46 -4.43 -35.15
C SER A 57 20.65 -4.08 -34.26
N ARG A 58 21.87 -4.02 -34.81
CA ARG A 58 23.07 -3.59 -34.07
C ARG A 58 22.98 -2.14 -33.60
N ALA A 59 22.41 -1.25 -34.39
CA ALA A 59 22.20 0.14 -33.99
C ALA A 59 21.23 0.26 -32.80
N ARG A 60 20.12 -0.51 -32.83
CA ARG A 60 19.17 -0.58 -31.70
C ARG A 60 19.81 -1.18 -30.45
N GLU A 61 20.64 -2.20 -30.60
CA GLU A 61 21.37 -2.80 -29.48
C GLU A 61 22.31 -1.77 -28.83
N ALA A 62 23.05 -1.01 -29.62
CA ALA A 62 23.91 0.06 -29.10
C ALA A 62 23.11 1.17 -28.40
N GLU A 63 21.94 1.56 -28.93
CA GLU A 63 21.04 2.52 -28.28
C GLU A 63 20.55 2.00 -26.92
N LEU A 64 20.14 0.73 -26.85
CA LEU A 64 19.71 0.10 -25.61
C LEU A 64 20.84 -0.01 -24.59
N GLN A 65 22.08 -0.26 -25.02
CA GLN A 65 23.24 -0.26 -24.13
C GLN A 65 23.50 1.12 -23.52
N VAL A 66 23.33 2.21 -24.28
CA VAL A 66 23.42 3.58 -23.76
C VAL A 66 22.27 3.90 -22.80
N GLN A 67 21.05 3.48 -23.12
CA GLN A 67 19.90 3.68 -22.22
C GLN A 67 20.10 2.91 -20.90
N LEU A 68 20.64 1.69 -20.96
CA LEU A 68 20.94 0.89 -19.78
C LEU A 68 22.03 1.55 -18.90
N SER A 69 23.09 2.09 -19.49
CA SER A 69 24.13 2.76 -18.72
C SER A 69 23.63 4.04 -18.03
N VAL A 70 22.79 4.83 -18.70
CA VAL A 70 22.13 6.00 -18.09
C VAL A 70 21.19 5.59 -16.96
N ALA A 71 20.45 4.49 -17.12
CA ALA A 71 19.56 3.99 -16.07
C ALA A 71 20.36 3.54 -14.82
N LEU A 72 21.48 2.84 -15.01
CA LEU A 72 22.36 2.44 -13.91
C LEU A 72 22.96 3.65 -13.17
N GLN A 73 23.42 4.67 -13.89
CA GLN A 73 23.91 5.91 -13.27
C GLN A 73 22.83 6.60 -12.44
N ARG A 74 21.58 6.60 -12.92
CA ARG A 74 20.44 7.14 -12.17
C ARG A 74 20.15 6.33 -10.91
N GLU A 75 20.25 5.01 -10.98
CA GLU A 75 20.09 4.13 -9.83
C GLU A 75 21.17 4.38 -8.77
N GLU A 76 22.44 4.49 -9.18
CA GLU A 76 23.55 4.84 -8.28
C GLU A 76 23.32 6.20 -7.60
N ALA A 77 22.87 7.22 -8.34
CA ALA A 77 22.54 8.52 -7.76
C ALA A 77 21.43 8.43 -6.72
N LEU A 78 20.36 7.66 -6.99
CA LEU A 78 19.27 7.44 -6.04
C LEU A 78 19.72 6.66 -4.79
N GLN A 79 20.70 5.76 -4.92
CA GLN A 79 21.28 5.05 -3.77
C GLN A 79 22.05 6.00 -2.86
N VAL A 80 22.80 6.96 -3.42
CA VAL A 80 23.48 8.01 -2.65
C VAL A 80 22.46 8.89 -1.91
N ASP A 81 21.43 9.38 -2.61
CA ASP A 81 20.37 10.19 -1.99
C ASP A 81 19.66 9.45 -0.86
N LEU A 82 19.38 8.15 -1.04
CA LEU A 82 18.78 7.30 -0.01
C LEU A 82 19.68 7.18 1.22
N ALA A 83 20.98 6.95 1.02
CA ALA A 83 21.95 6.86 2.11
C ALA A 83 22.07 8.19 2.88
N GLU A 84 22.07 9.33 2.18
CA GLU A 84 22.03 10.65 2.83
C GLU A 84 20.75 10.85 3.64
N SER A 85 19.59 10.49 3.09
CA SER A 85 18.31 10.59 3.79
C SER A 85 18.30 9.73 5.06
N GLN A 86 18.81 8.51 4.98
CA GLN A 86 18.96 7.61 6.14
C GLN A 86 19.91 8.19 7.20
N GLY A 87 21.01 8.82 6.77
CA GLY A 87 21.92 9.53 7.68
C GLY A 87 21.25 10.69 8.42
N ARG A 88 20.43 11.49 7.71
CA ARG A 88 19.66 12.58 8.32
C ARG A 88 18.61 12.06 9.30
N GLU A 89 17.92 10.97 8.95
CA GLU A 89 16.94 10.34 9.83
C GLU A 89 17.59 9.81 11.12
N ALA A 90 18.73 9.12 11.02
CA ALA A 90 19.48 8.64 12.18
C ALA A 90 19.94 9.80 13.09
N SER A 91 20.37 10.93 12.51
CA SER A 91 20.72 12.13 13.28
C SER A 91 19.52 12.69 14.04
N LEU A 92 18.38 12.82 13.38
CA LEU A 92 17.15 13.31 14.02
C LEU A 92 16.64 12.37 15.11
N GLN A 93 16.76 11.05 14.91
CA GLN A 93 16.43 10.06 15.93
C GLN A 93 17.32 10.23 17.17
N SER A 94 18.63 10.40 16.99
CA SER A 94 19.56 10.64 18.09
C SER A 94 19.26 11.95 18.84
N GLU A 95 18.93 13.03 18.13
CA GLU A 95 18.53 14.30 18.76
C GLU A 95 17.23 14.16 19.57
N LEU A 96 16.26 13.41 19.05
CA LEU A 96 14.99 13.17 19.72
C LEU A 96 15.16 12.31 20.97
N GLU A 97 16.02 11.30 20.93
CA GLU A 97 16.40 10.50 22.10
C GLU A 97 17.10 11.35 23.17
N GLU A 98 18.01 12.24 22.77
CA GLU A 98 18.67 13.16 23.70
C GLU A 98 17.67 14.12 24.36
N GLN A 99 16.73 14.68 23.59
CA GLN A 99 15.66 15.53 24.13
C GLN A 99 14.73 14.77 25.07
N ALA A 100 14.36 13.54 24.74
CA ALA A 100 13.55 12.68 25.58
C ALA A 100 14.25 12.40 26.92
N GLN A 101 15.56 12.11 26.90
CA GLN A 101 16.34 11.91 28.10
C GLN A 101 16.40 13.18 28.97
N ARG A 102 16.66 14.35 28.36
CA ARG A 102 16.66 15.63 29.09
C ARG A 102 15.33 15.93 29.77
N LEU A 103 14.21 15.62 29.11
CA LEU A 103 12.87 15.77 29.69
C LEU A 103 12.61 14.78 30.82
N ALA A 104 13.06 13.53 30.68
CA ALA A 104 12.94 12.52 31.73
C ALA A 104 13.73 12.94 32.99
N ASP A 105 14.95 13.44 32.83
CA ASP A 105 15.78 13.93 33.93
C ASP A 105 15.13 15.16 34.61
N ALA A 106 14.57 16.09 33.82
CA ALA A 106 13.88 17.26 34.34
C ALA A 106 12.62 16.89 35.15
N LEU A 107 11.82 15.94 34.65
CA LEU A 107 10.64 15.44 35.37
C LEU A 107 11.04 14.71 36.66
N SER A 108 12.12 13.92 36.63
CA SER A 108 12.65 13.27 37.82
C SER A 108 13.13 14.28 38.87
N ALA A 109 13.77 15.38 38.44
CA ALA A 109 14.19 16.45 39.33
C ALA A 109 12.99 17.19 39.95
N GLN A 110 11.96 17.47 39.15
CA GLN A 110 10.73 18.12 39.63
C GLN A 110 9.96 17.22 40.62
N ALA A 111 9.91 15.91 40.38
CA ALA A 111 9.31 14.95 41.30
C ALA A 111 10.03 14.94 42.65
N GLY A 112 11.37 14.96 42.65
CA GLY A 112 12.17 15.04 43.87
C GLY A 112 11.97 16.34 44.65
N GLN A 113 11.80 17.47 43.96
CA GLN A 113 11.46 18.75 44.60
C GLN A 113 10.08 18.71 45.27
N HIS A 114 9.06 18.22 44.57
CA HIS A 114 7.72 18.08 45.14
C HIS A 114 7.68 17.11 46.33
N GLU A 115 8.44 16.02 46.30
CA GLU A 115 8.54 15.09 47.42
C GLU A 115 9.22 15.75 48.64
N ALA A 116 10.26 16.55 48.41
CA ALA A 116 10.91 17.32 49.47
C ALA A 116 9.96 18.36 50.10
N GLU A 117 9.26 19.15 49.28
CA GLU A 117 8.25 20.12 49.74
C GLU A 117 7.10 19.45 50.50
N HIS A 118 6.63 18.30 49.99
CA HIS A 118 5.58 17.54 50.66
C HIS A 118 6.02 17.02 52.03
N ASN A 119 7.25 16.49 52.13
CA ASN A 119 7.82 16.02 53.39
C ASN A 119 8.05 17.16 54.39
N GLU A 120 8.46 18.34 53.92
CA GLU A 120 8.58 19.54 54.77
C GLU A 120 7.21 20.02 55.28
N SER A 121 6.19 20.03 54.40
CA SER A 121 4.81 20.36 54.80
C SER A 121 4.25 19.35 55.81
N LEU A 122 4.52 18.05 55.64
CA LEU A 122 4.13 17.01 56.59
C LEU A 122 4.78 17.24 57.95
N ARG A 123 6.08 17.53 58.01
CA ARG A 123 6.78 17.87 59.26
C ARG A 123 6.17 19.08 59.95
N CYS A 124 5.83 20.13 59.21
CA CYS A 124 5.19 21.33 59.78
C CYS A 124 3.78 21.01 60.36
N MET A 125 3.02 20.14 59.70
CA MET A 125 1.73 19.66 60.23
C MET A 125 1.92 18.78 61.46
N GLU A 126 2.91 17.90 61.50
CA GLU A 126 3.25 17.08 62.67
C GLU A 126 3.63 17.95 63.87
N GLU A 127 4.44 18.99 63.68
CA GLU A 127 4.79 19.95 64.74
C GLU A 127 3.55 20.71 65.24
N SER A 128 2.68 21.15 64.33
CA SER A 128 1.44 21.87 64.68
C SER A 128 0.44 20.97 65.42
N THR A 129 0.30 19.71 65.00
CA THR A 129 -0.57 18.74 65.67
C THR A 129 -0.05 18.35 67.05
N MET A 130 1.26 18.19 67.21
CA MET A 130 1.89 17.99 68.52
C MET A 130 1.60 19.15 69.47
N PHE A 131 1.69 20.39 68.99
CA PHE A 131 1.34 21.57 69.78
C PHE A 131 -0.14 21.57 70.20
N LEU A 132 -1.06 21.23 69.29
CA LEU A 132 -2.49 21.13 69.60
C LEU A 132 -2.79 20.00 70.59
N ILE A 133 -2.13 18.85 70.46
CA ILE A 133 -2.27 17.73 71.41
C ILE A 133 -1.85 18.16 72.81
N ASP A 134 -0.73 18.87 72.95
CA ASP A 134 -0.29 19.35 74.26
C ASP A 134 -1.22 20.43 74.84
N ALA A 135 -1.76 21.31 74.00
CA ALA A 135 -2.79 22.27 74.41
C ALA A 135 -4.09 21.57 74.87
N LEU A 136 -4.55 20.57 74.12
CA LEU A 136 -5.72 19.76 74.48
C LEU A 136 -5.49 18.98 75.77
N ARG A 137 -4.31 18.38 75.97
CA ARG A 137 -3.95 17.72 77.24
C ARG A 137 -4.01 18.70 78.41
N LYS A 138 -3.61 19.95 78.19
CA LYS A 138 -3.69 21.00 79.21
C LYS A 138 -5.14 21.38 79.54
N VAL A 139 -5.97 21.57 78.52
CA VAL A 139 -7.41 21.83 78.70
C VAL A 139 -8.11 20.62 79.33
N GLN A 140 -7.80 19.40 78.90
CA GLN A 140 -8.33 18.16 79.48
C GLN A 140 -7.96 18.05 80.96
N ALA A 141 -6.72 18.38 81.35
CA ALA A 141 -6.33 18.42 82.76
C ALA A 141 -7.10 19.48 83.57
N GLU A 142 -7.51 20.59 82.94
CA GLU A 142 -8.38 21.61 83.56
C GLU A 142 -9.85 21.15 83.62
N VAL A 143 -10.35 20.43 82.61
CA VAL A 143 -11.73 19.93 82.53
C VAL A 143 -11.96 18.68 83.40
N ASP A 144 -10.98 17.78 83.49
CA ASP A 144 -11.00 16.63 84.39
C ASP A 144 -10.95 17.06 85.87
N ALA A 145 -10.58 18.32 86.15
CA ALA A 145 -10.73 18.94 87.45
C ALA A 145 -12.19 19.42 87.73
N GLU A 146 -13.05 19.52 86.72
CA GLU A 146 -14.38 20.14 86.85
C GLU A 146 -15.59 19.30 86.40
N SER A 147 -15.49 18.27 85.54
CA SER A 147 -16.72 17.60 85.09
C SER A 147 -16.56 16.21 84.48
N LEU A 148 -17.08 15.21 85.19
CA LEU A 148 -17.41 13.87 84.70
C LEU A 148 -18.87 13.85 84.17
N HIS A 149 -19.05 13.76 82.83
CA HIS A 149 -19.96 12.85 82.12
C HIS A 149 -20.49 13.36 80.75
N SER A 150 -20.45 12.43 79.77
CA SER A 150 -21.29 12.25 78.56
C SER A 150 -21.11 13.15 77.33
N LEU A 151 -20.10 12.88 76.49
CA LEU A 151 -20.04 13.33 75.08
C LEU A 151 -19.59 12.25 74.07
N SER A 152 -19.44 10.98 74.47
CA SER A 152 -18.84 9.93 73.62
C SER A 152 -19.74 9.41 72.48
N GLU A 153 -21.04 9.69 72.48
CA GLU A 153 -21.98 9.04 71.54
C GLU A 153 -22.21 9.80 70.23
N ILE A 154 -21.78 11.07 70.13
CA ILE A 154 -22.04 11.91 68.94
C ILE A 154 -20.87 11.87 67.94
N GLU A 155 -19.63 11.66 68.40
CA GLU A 155 -18.44 11.60 67.51
C GLU A 155 -18.43 10.35 66.62
N GLU A 156 -18.85 9.20 67.16
CA GLU A 156 -18.80 7.91 66.45
C GLU A 156 -19.70 7.88 65.19
N ALA A 157 -20.84 8.60 65.22
CA ALA A 157 -21.77 8.67 64.11
C ALA A 157 -21.29 9.57 62.95
N ALA A 158 -20.46 10.58 63.23
CA ALA A 158 -19.93 11.50 62.24
C ALA A 158 -18.76 10.89 61.46
N GLU A 159 -17.87 10.15 62.14
CA GLU A 159 -16.74 9.46 61.52
C GLU A 159 -17.20 8.36 60.56
N SER A 160 -18.26 7.63 60.92
CA SER A 160 -18.83 6.56 60.09
C SER A 160 -19.36 7.07 58.74
N ARG A 161 -19.97 8.25 58.69
CA ARG A 161 -20.48 8.85 57.44
C ARG A 161 -19.37 9.41 56.54
N SER A 162 -18.32 9.98 57.14
CA SER A 162 -17.16 10.49 56.39
C SER A 162 -16.38 9.36 55.69
N SER A 163 -16.29 8.21 56.35
CA SER A 163 -15.70 6.98 55.79
C SER A 163 -16.42 6.50 54.53
N ALA A 164 -17.75 6.35 54.59
CA ALA A 164 -18.55 5.81 53.49
C ALA A 164 -18.49 6.67 52.19
N VAL A 165 -18.45 7.99 52.32
CA VAL A 165 -18.37 8.90 51.16
C VAL A 165 -17.01 8.79 50.45
N ARG A 166 -15.92 8.58 51.20
CA ARG A 166 -14.58 8.38 50.64
C ARG A 166 -14.48 7.08 49.86
N GLU A 167 -15.06 6.00 50.38
CA GLU A 167 -15.08 4.69 49.70
C GLU A 167 -15.85 4.75 48.37
N GLU A 168 -17.00 5.44 48.33
CA GLU A 168 -17.79 5.58 47.10
C GLU A 168 -17.03 6.38 46.01
N GLN A 169 -16.35 7.47 46.39
CA GLN A 169 -15.50 8.23 45.47
C GLN A 169 -14.32 7.39 44.96
N GLN A 170 -13.71 6.58 45.82
CA GLN A 170 -12.60 5.71 45.46
C GLN A 170 -13.06 4.65 44.44
N LEU A 171 -14.21 4.01 44.65
CA LEU A 171 -14.81 3.04 43.72
C LEU A 171 -15.13 3.64 42.34
N LYS A 172 -15.72 4.84 42.30
CA LYS A 172 -15.99 5.55 41.03
C LYS A 172 -14.71 5.85 40.26
N SER A 173 -13.63 6.24 40.95
CA SER A 173 -12.33 6.50 40.31
C SER A 173 -11.69 5.23 39.73
N MET A 174 -11.81 4.09 40.42
CA MET A 174 -11.30 2.80 39.93
C MET A 174 -12.07 2.29 38.72
N LEU A 175 -13.40 2.45 38.69
CA LEU A 175 -14.25 2.02 37.58
C LEU A 175 -13.93 2.81 36.29
N GLY A 176 -13.72 4.13 36.41
CA GLY A 176 -13.31 4.97 35.27
C GLY A 176 -11.98 4.54 34.67
N ARG A 177 -10.96 4.29 35.51
CA ARG A 177 -9.64 3.84 35.07
C ARG A 177 -9.68 2.46 34.39
N THR A 178 -10.50 1.53 34.89
CA THR A 178 -10.62 0.19 34.28
C THR A 178 -11.32 0.22 32.92
N GLN A 179 -12.35 1.05 32.75
CA GLN A 179 -13.04 1.20 31.47
C GLN A 179 -12.14 1.82 30.39
N GLU A 180 -11.33 2.82 30.76
CA GLU A 180 -10.36 3.45 29.87
C GLU A 180 -9.24 2.47 29.45
N GLN A 181 -8.70 1.69 30.39
CA GLN A 181 -7.68 0.68 30.12
C GLN A 181 -8.19 -0.43 29.17
N LEU A 182 -9.45 -0.86 29.30
CA LEU A 182 -10.04 -1.85 28.39
C LEU A 182 -10.20 -1.30 26.96
N CYS A 183 -10.60 -0.03 26.81
CA CYS A 183 -10.69 0.62 25.50
C CYS A 183 -9.32 0.74 24.83
N GLN A 184 -8.29 1.15 25.58
CA GLN A 184 -6.92 1.28 25.08
C GLN A 184 -6.31 -0.08 24.68
N ARG A 185 -6.51 -1.14 25.48
CA ARG A 185 -6.01 -2.51 25.14
C ARG A 185 -6.67 -3.07 23.88
N ASN A 186 -7.98 -2.88 23.72
CA ASN A 186 -8.68 -3.36 22.53
C ASN A 186 -8.23 -2.61 21.27
N PHE A 187 -8.08 -1.28 21.35
CA PHE A 187 -7.60 -0.48 20.21
C PHE A 187 -6.16 -0.83 19.84
N ALA A 188 -5.25 -0.91 20.82
CA ALA A 188 -3.85 -1.24 20.59
C ALA A 188 -3.67 -2.66 20.03
N SER A 189 -4.44 -3.64 20.51
CA SER A 189 -4.36 -5.02 20.00
C SER A 189 -4.91 -5.14 18.58
N GLN A 190 -5.97 -4.40 18.23
CA GLN A 190 -6.51 -4.38 16.87
C GLN A 190 -5.57 -3.67 15.91
N ALA A 191 -5.03 -2.50 16.29
CA ALA A 191 -4.04 -1.77 15.50
C ALA A 191 -2.76 -2.59 15.30
N ARG A 192 -2.27 -3.26 16.36
CA ARG A 192 -1.08 -4.12 16.28
C ARG A 192 -1.32 -5.33 15.38
N ARG A 193 -2.47 -5.99 15.43
CA ARG A 193 -2.80 -7.08 14.48
C ARG A 193 -2.81 -6.62 13.02
N ILE A 194 -3.30 -5.41 12.76
CA ILE A 194 -3.32 -4.82 11.40
C ILE A 194 -1.90 -4.47 10.96
N TRP A 195 -1.12 -3.85 11.85
CA TRP A 195 0.27 -3.48 11.61
C TRP A 195 1.16 -4.71 11.38
N ASP A 196 1.03 -5.74 12.21
CA ASP A 196 1.77 -6.99 12.08
C ASP A 196 1.41 -7.70 10.77
N ARG A 197 0.13 -7.67 10.35
CA ARG A 197 -0.28 -8.22 9.05
C ARG A 197 0.30 -7.43 7.88
N TYR A 198 0.27 -6.10 7.96
CA TYR A 198 0.91 -5.23 6.97
C TYR A 198 2.40 -5.53 6.85
N ASN A 199 3.13 -5.58 7.97
CA ASN A 199 4.58 -5.81 7.96
C ASN A 199 4.97 -7.25 7.62
N SER A 200 4.18 -8.25 8.01
CA SER A 200 4.45 -9.65 7.64
C SER A 200 4.16 -9.95 6.17
N GLY A 201 3.19 -9.24 5.55
CA GLY A 201 2.90 -9.37 4.11
C GLY A 201 3.88 -8.64 3.19
N VAL A 202 4.50 -7.56 3.66
CA VAL A 202 5.46 -6.75 2.86
C VAL A 202 6.75 -7.53 2.54
N ALA A 203 7.10 -8.57 3.31
CA ALA A 203 8.35 -9.30 3.15
C ALA A 203 8.37 -10.36 2.02
N GLN A 204 7.24 -10.75 1.41
CA GLN A 204 7.24 -11.87 0.44
C GLN A 204 6.43 -11.71 -0.86
N GLU A 205 5.63 -10.66 -1.05
CA GLU A 205 4.81 -10.51 -2.26
C GLU A 205 5.23 -9.33 -3.17
N GLN A 206 6.54 -9.04 -3.21
CA GLN A 206 7.14 -7.99 -4.06
C GLN A 206 7.30 -8.37 -5.54
N VAL A 207 6.73 -9.46 -6.04
CA VAL A 207 7.05 -9.92 -7.41
C VAL A 207 6.18 -9.30 -8.52
N GLN A 208 4.93 -8.82 -8.28
CA GLN A 208 4.11 -8.28 -9.39
C GLN A 208 3.09 -7.17 -9.02
N ALA A 209 3.25 -6.48 -7.89
CA ALA A 209 2.48 -5.26 -7.67
C ALA A 209 2.99 -4.19 -8.64
N ARG A 210 2.47 -4.16 -9.88
CA ARG A 210 2.54 -2.99 -10.75
C ARG A 210 2.20 -1.79 -9.86
N THR A 211 3.16 -0.91 -9.64
CA THR A 211 2.96 0.32 -8.88
C THR A 211 1.89 1.13 -9.60
N VAL A 212 0.63 0.92 -9.23
CA VAL A 212 -0.49 1.61 -9.85
C VAL A 212 -0.35 3.07 -9.44
N ALA A 213 -0.01 3.93 -10.40
CA ALA A 213 0.19 5.34 -10.14
C ALA A 213 -1.01 5.92 -9.39
N PHE A 214 -0.75 6.74 -8.38
CA PHE A 214 -1.80 7.42 -7.63
C PHE A 214 -2.76 8.16 -8.57
N GLY A 215 -4.07 8.04 -8.32
CA GLY A 215 -5.08 8.67 -9.16
C GLY A 215 -5.34 7.95 -10.48
N HIS A 216 -4.67 6.83 -10.76
CA HIS A 216 -5.01 5.95 -11.87
C HIS A 216 -6.47 5.52 -11.77
N THR A 217 -7.15 5.55 -12.91
CA THR A 217 -8.51 5.05 -13.04
C THR A 217 -8.54 3.89 -14.01
N GLU A 218 -9.22 2.82 -13.62
CA GLU A 218 -9.48 1.67 -14.47
C GLU A 218 -10.95 1.26 -14.34
N VAL A 219 -11.41 0.39 -15.24
CA VAL A 219 -12.76 -0.17 -15.20
C VAL A 219 -12.65 -1.61 -14.73
N VAL A 220 -13.33 -1.95 -13.64
CA VAL A 220 -13.25 -3.26 -12.97
C VAL A 220 -14.65 -3.81 -12.74
N ASP A 221 -14.79 -5.12 -12.75
CA ASP A 221 -16.02 -5.79 -12.31
C ASP A 221 -16.33 -5.48 -10.84
N ALA A 222 -17.55 -5.03 -10.56
CA ALA A 222 -18.03 -4.78 -9.20
C ALA A 222 -17.88 -5.99 -8.28
N ALA A 223 -17.94 -7.23 -8.81
CA ALA A 223 -17.85 -8.46 -8.04
C ALA A 223 -16.47 -8.67 -7.39
N SER A 224 -15.38 -8.21 -8.04
CA SER A 224 -14.01 -8.38 -7.54
C SER A 224 -13.64 -7.41 -6.41
N ILE A 225 -14.43 -6.33 -6.24
CA ILE A 225 -14.20 -5.30 -5.23
C ILE A 225 -14.79 -5.75 -3.88
N ARG A 226 -14.04 -5.63 -2.80
CA ARG A 226 -14.46 -5.96 -1.42
C ARG A 226 -15.00 -4.74 -0.67
N PHE A 227 -15.89 -5.00 0.28
CA PHE A 227 -16.37 -4.00 1.23
C PHE A 227 -15.34 -3.80 2.34
N THR A 228 -15.23 -2.58 2.88
CA THR A 228 -14.43 -2.33 4.09
C THR A 228 -15.23 -2.56 5.39
N HIS A 229 -16.56 -2.43 5.34
CA HIS A 229 -17.45 -2.52 6.51
C HIS A 229 -18.42 -3.71 6.42
N ASP A 230 -18.86 -4.23 7.57
CA ASP A 230 -19.89 -5.28 7.67
C ASP A 230 -21.32 -4.77 7.53
N SER A 231 -21.56 -3.48 7.74
CA SER A 231 -22.88 -2.86 7.60
C SER A 231 -22.84 -1.51 6.89
N VAL A 232 -23.90 -1.20 6.15
CA VAL A 232 -24.12 0.11 5.52
C VAL A 232 -25.57 0.57 5.69
N SER A 233 -25.79 1.88 5.79
CA SER A 233 -27.14 2.45 5.88
C SER A 233 -27.92 2.27 4.58
N ARG A 234 -29.24 2.07 4.69
CA ARG A 234 -30.21 2.02 3.57
C ARG A 234 -30.37 3.33 2.80
N TRP A 235 -29.79 4.42 3.29
CA TRP A 235 -29.94 5.76 2.74
C TRP A 235 -28.58 6.37 2.37
N PHE A 236 -28.57 7.13 1.28
CA PHE A 236 -27.47 8.03 0.95
C PHE A 236 -27.50 9.27 1.86
N LYS A 237 -26.40 10.05 1.88
CA LYS A 237 -26.32 11.27 2.70
C LYS A 237 -27.33 12.35 2.29
N ASP A 238 -27.78 12.29 1.04
CA ASP A 238 -28.79 13.20 0.46
C ASP A 238 -30.23 12.72 0.74
N GLY A 239 -30.42 11.67 1.55
CA GLY A 239 -31.74 11.14 1.88
C GLY A 239 -32.33 10.20 0.83
N ARG A 240 -31.68 9.97 -0.32
CA ARG A 240 -32.18 9.00 -1.31
C ARG A 240 -31.96 7.57 -0.84
N ALA A 241 -32.93 6.69 -1.12
CA ALA A 241 -32.81 5.26 -0.84
C ALA A 241 -31.77 4.61 -1.77
N LEU A 242 -30.95 3.68 -1.25
CA LEU A 242 -29.99 2.94 -2.09
C LEU A 242 -30.66 2.25 -3.29
N GLN A 243 -31.87 1.73 -3.07
CA GLN A 243 -32.67 1.05 -4.09
C GLN A 243 -32.95 1.91 -5.33
N SER A 244 -33.05 3.24 -5.17
CA SER A 244 -33.25 4.16 -6.31
C SER A 244 -32.09 4.11 -7.31
N LEU A 245 -30.85 4.02 -6.81
CA LEU A 245 -29.67 3.89 -7.67
C LEU A 245 -29.60 2.50 -8.31
N VAL A 246 -29.99 1.44 -7.59
CA VAL A 246 -30.07 0.08 -8.13
C VAL A 246 -31.01 0.04 -9.34
N TRP A 247 -32.20 0.64 -9.20
CA TRP A 247 -33.17 0.72 -10.30
C TRP A 247 -32.67 1.57 -11.46
N ALA A 248 -32.04 2.72 -11.20
CA ALA A 248 -31.47 3.55 -12.26
C ALA A 248 -30.40 2.82 -13.09
N ILE A 249 -29.57 1.98 -12.45
CA ILE A 249 -28.57 1.15 -13.15
C ILE A 249 -29.25 0.03 -13.92
N PHE A 250 -30.23 -0.64 -13.30
CA PHE A 250 -30.99 -1.71 -13.94
C PHE A 250 -31.72 -1.23 -15.20
N ASN A 251 -32.35 -0.05 -15.14
CA ASN A 251 -33.03 0.60 -16.26
C ASN A 251 -32.06 1.24 -17.28
N ARG A 252 -30.75 1.17 -17.05
CA ARG A 252 -29.69 1.80 -17.88
C ARG A 252 -29.79 3.32 -17.97
N GLU A 253 -30.41 3.97 -16.99
CA GLU A 253 -30.42 5.43 -16.86
C GLU A 253 -29.04 5.97 -16.45
N VAL A 254 -28.27 5.15 -15.73
CA VAL A 254 -26.93 5.47 -15.25
C VAL A 254 -25.99 4.31 -15.56
N ASP A 255 -24.89 4.60 -16.28
CA ASP A 255 -23.80 3.65 -16.48
C ASP A 255 -22.64 3.92 -15.50
N PRO A 256 -22.34 3.00 -14.55
CA PRO A 256 -21.24 3.16 -13.59
C PRO A 256 -19.84 3.23 -14.21
N ALA A 257 -19.64 2.75 -15.44
CA ALA A 257 -18.33 2.76 -16.10
C ALA A 257 -17.99 4.14 -16.70
N THR A 258 -19.00 4.85 -17.20
CA THR A 258 -18.80 6.13 -17.91
C THR A 258 -19.16 7.34 -17.06
N HIS A 259 -20.10 7.22 -16.12
CA HIS A 259 -20.61 8.37 -15.38
C HIS A 259 -19.57 8.96 -14.39
N PRO A 260 -19.24 10.26 -14.48
CA PRO A 260 -18.14 10.88 -13.72
C PRO A 260 -18.35 10.79 -12.19
N ASN A 261 -19.60 10.95 -11.74
CA ASN A 261 -19.92 10.88 -10.31
C ASN A 261 -20.12 9.46 -9.77
N MET A 262 -20.00 8.42 -10.61
CA MET A 262 -20.16 7.02 -10.19
C MET A 262 -18.85 6.30 -9.90
N ALA A 263 -17.71 6.96 -10.12
CA ALA A 263 -16.42 6.38 -9.80
C ALA A 263 -16.30 6.00 -8.31
N LEU A 264 -15.80 4.79 -8.04
CA LEU A 264 -15.49 4.33 -6.69
C LEU A 264 -14.08 4.74 -6.31
N SER A 265 -13.91 5.31 -5.11
CA SER A 265 -12.57 5.40 -4.50
C SER A 265 -12.22 4.05 -3.90
N VAL A 266 -11.12 3.47 -4.37
CA VAL A 266 -10.65 2.14 -3.94
C VAL A 266 -9.20 2.19 -3.48
N VAL A 267 -8.83 1.23 -2.63
CA VAL A 267 -7.46 0.99 -2.18
C VAL A 267 -7.12 -0.46 -2.48
N ARG A 268 -5.91 -0.73 -2.98
CA ARG A 268 -5.39 -2.09 -3.14
C ARG A 268 -4.59 -2.44 -1.90
N PHE A 269 -4.98 -3.51 -1.20
CA PHE A 269 -4.36 -3.97 0.04
C PHE A 269 -4.26 -5.50 -0.01
N GLU A 270 -3.06 -6.06 0.18
CA GLU A 270 -2.80 -7.51 0.10
C GLU A 270 -3.34 -8.13 -1.21
N GLY A 271 -3.07 -7.48 -2.34
CA GLY A 271 -3.55 -7.93 -3.67
C GLY A 271 -5.06 -7.77 -3.92
N VAL A 272 -5.84 -7.35 -2.92
CA VAL A 272 -7.30 -7.25 -3.00
C VAL A 272 -7.74 -5.78 -3.10
N ILE A 273 -8.77 -5.50 -3.91
CA ILE A 273 -9.32 -4.16 -4.09
C ILE A 273 -10.44 -3.94 -3.07
N TYR A 274 -10.30 -2.95 -2.20
CA TYR A 274 -11.29 -2.57 -1.21
C TYR A 274 -11.92 -1.22 -1.56
N SER A 275 -13.25 -1.11 -1.42
CA SER A 275 -13.97 0.14 -1.63
C SER A 275 -14.05 1.00 -0.37
N LEU A 276 -13.82 2.29 -0.53
CA LEU A 276 -14.09 3.30 0.49
C LEU A 276 -15.55 3.78 0.44
N ASN A 277 -16.26 3.52 -0.66
CA ASN A 277 -17.63 3.96 -0.91
C ASN A 277 -18.62 2.78 -0.88
N ASN A 278 -18.69 2.07 0.26
CA ASN A 278 -19.42 0.80 0.39
C ASN A 278 -20.91 0.86 0.00
N ARG A 279 -21.60 1.97 0.25
CA ARG A 279 -23.02 2.14 -0.17
C ARG A 279 -23.20 2.06 -1.68
N ARG A 280 -22.31 2.68 -2.45
CA ARG A 280 -22.36 2.60 -3.93
C ARG A 280 -21.95 1.23 -4.43
N LEU A 281 -20.90 0.65 -3.84
CA LEU A 281 -20.50 -0.72 -4.17
C LEU A 281 -21.64 -1.72 -3.92
N TRP A 282 -22.40 -1.54 -2.83
CA TRP A 282 -23.58 -2.37 -2.56
C TRP A 282 -24.61 -2.24 -3.68
N CYS A 283 -24.93 -1.01 -4.10
CA CYS A 283 -25.86 -0.80 -5.22
C CYS A 283 -25.39 -1.48 -6.51
N PHE A 284 -24.09 -1.41 -6.82
CA PHE A 284 -23.51 -2.02 -8.02
C PHE A 284 -23.57 -3.55 -7.97
N LYS A 285 -23.23 -4.15 -6.83
CA LYS A 285 -23.34 -5.61 -6.64
C LYS A 285 -24.78 -6.09 -6.63
N GLU A 286 -25.70 -5.29 -6.08
CA GLU A 286 -27.12 -5.64 -6.08
C GLU A 286 -27.67 -5.57 -7.51
N ALA A 287 -27.37 -4.50 -8.26
CA ALA A 287 -27.74 -4.39 -9.67
C ALA A 287 -27.18 -5.55 -10.50
N ALA A 288 -25.92 -5.96 -10.25
CA ALA A 288 -25.29 -7.08 -10.92
C ALA A 288 -26.04 -8.41 -10.75
N ARG A 289 -26.79 -8.61 -9.66
CA ARG A 289 -27.64 -9.80 -9.51
C ARG A 289 -28.78 -9.84 -10.53
N TRP A 290 -29.25 -8.68 -10.99
CA TRP A 290 -30.37 -8.56 -11.91
C TRP A 290 -29.92 -8.44 -13.36
N CYS A 291 -28.85 -7.70 -13.64
CA CYS A 291 -28.38 -7.44 -15.01
C CYS A 291 -27.13 -8.24 -15.41
N GLY A 292 -26.56 -9.04 -14.52
CA GLY A 292 -25.33 -9.79 -14.75
C GLY A 292 -24.08 -9.00 -14.37
N GLN A 293 -23.05 -8.98 -15.22
CA GLN A 293 -21.81 -8.29 -14.88
C GLN A 293 -21.99 -6.77 -14.91
N VAL A 294 -21.54 -6.07 -13.86
CA VAL A 294 -21.53 -4.60 -13.80
C VAL A 294 -20.10 -4.11 -13.71
N MET A 295 -19.65 -3.43 -14.76
CA MET A 295 -18.34 -2.82 -14.84
C MET A 295 -18.39 -1.41 -14.22
N VAL A 296 -17.41 -1.08 -13.40
CA VAL A 296 -17.40 0.15 -12.60
C VAL A 296 -16.07 0.85 -12.75
N LYS A 297 -16.10 2.17 -12.97
CA LYS A 297 -14.89 2.98 -12.93
C LYS A 297 -14.38 3.10 -11.49
N VAL A 298 -13.15 2.69 -11.25
CA VAL A 298 -12.49 2.84 -9.95
C VAL A 298 -11.37 3.87 -10.04
N LYS A 299 -11.13 4.57 -8.94
CA LYS A 299 -10.03 5.52 -8.76
C LYS A 299 -9.19 5.04 -7.59
N TYR A 300 -7.95 4.67 -7.88
CA TYR A 300 -7.02 4.21 -6.84
C TYR A 300 -6.52 5.38 -6.00
N GLN A 301 -6.65 5.21 -4.69
CA GLN A 301 -6.09 6.11 -3.68
C GLN A 301 -4.85 5.46 -3.06
N THR A 302 -3.83 6.26 -2.77
CA THR A 302 -2.68 5.82 -1.98
C THR A 302 -3.10 5.65 -0.53
N LEU A 303 -2.49 4.67 0.14
CA LEU A 303 -2.69 4.47 1.57
C LEU A 303 -2.32 5.76 2.31
N ASP A 304 -1.13 6.33 2.15
CA ASP A 304 -0.60 7.44 2.97
C ASP A 304 -1.60 8.52 3.44
N ARG A 305 -2.47 9.03 2.56
CA ARG A 305 -3.45 10.07 2.91
C ARG A 305 -4.72 9.54 3.58
N LEU A 306 -5.06 8.28 3.32
CA LEU A 306 -6.29 7.63 3.78
C LEU A 306 -6.02 6.44 4.69
N THR A 307 -4.76 6.17 5.06
CA THR A 307 -4.35 4.97 5.82
C THR A 307 -5.15 4.88 7.10
N VAL A 308 -5.25 5.98 7.84
CA VAL A 308 -6.02 6.03 9.10
C VAL A 308 -7.50 5.75 8.84
N GLN A 309 -8.10 6.41 7.84
CA GLN A 309 -9.52 6.19 7.52
C GLN A 309 -9.78 4.77 7.04
N PHE A 310 -8.89 4.20 6.23
CA PHE A 310 -8.99 2.83 5.70
C PHE A 310 -8.84 1.80 6.83
N ILE A 311 -7.82 1.93 7.67
CA ILE A 311 -7.60 1.05 8.83
C ILE A 311 -8.80 1.10 9.78
N LEU A 312 -9.29 2.30 10.09
CA LEU A 312 -10.49 2.47 10.94
C LEU A 312 -11.76 1.94 10.27
N ALA A 313 -11.84 2.02 8.94
CA ALA A 313 -12.97 1.51 8.15
C ALA A 313 -12.96 -0.01 8.01
N MET A 314 -11.78 -0.65 8.09
CA MET A 314 -11.57 -2.08 7.85
C MET A 314 -12.04 -2.92 9.06
N THR A 315 -13.33 -2.81 9.33
CA THR A 315 -14.04 -3.47 10.43
C THR A 315 -14.68 -4.77 10.01
N SER A 316 -14.63 -5.10 8.71
CA SER A 316 -15.29 -6.29 8.19
C SER A 316 -14.74 -7.58 8.79
N THR A 317 -15.61 -8.37 9.40
CA THR A 317 -15.34 -9.73 9.89
C THR A 317 -15.43 -10.80 8.79
N ASN A 318 -15.99 -10.47 7.63
CA ASN A 318 -16.24 -11.42 6.53
C ASN A 318 -15.32 -11.23 5.29
N SER A 319 -14.13 -10.64 5.50
CA SER A 319 -13.18 -10.31 4.41
C SER A 319 -13.78 -9.44 3.30
N GLY A 320 -14.78 -8.61 3.63
CA GLY A 320 -15.43 -7.68 2.72
C GLY A 320 -16.27 -8.36 1.63
N THR A 321 -16.69 -9.60 1.86
CA THR A 321 -17.45 -10.39 0.89
C THR A 321 -18.93 -10.02 0.90
N ARG A 322 -19.48 -9.66 2.07
CA ARG A 322 -20.89 -9.36 2.28
C ARG A 322 -21.04 -8.11 3.14
N VAL A 323 -22.18 -7.44 3.00
CA VAL A 323 -22.53 -6.30 3.83
C VAL A 323 -24.01 -6.37 4.16
N THR A 324 -24.35 -6.03 5.40
CA THR A 324 -25.74 -5.99 5.89
C THR A 324 -26.29 -4.57 5.79
N LEU A 325 -27.56 -4.43 5.39
CA LEU A 325 -28.23 -3.13 5.37
C LEU A 325 -28.81 -2.82 6.75
N ARG A 326 -28.26 -1.79 7.42
CA ARG A 326 -28.82 -1.28 8.68
C ARG A 326 -29.92 -0.25 8.41
N GLY A 327 -31.05 -0.43 9.07
CA GLY A 327 -32.19 0.50 9.10
C GLY A 327 -31.90 1.66 10.03
#